data_AF-A0A4Y2H5R8-F1
#
_entry.id   AF-A0A4Y2H5R8-F1
#
_cell.length_a   1.000
_cell.length_b   1.000
_cell.length_c   1.000
_cell.angle_alpha   90.00
_cell.angle_beta   90.00
_cell.angle_gamma   90.00
#
_symmetry.space_group_name_H-M   'P 1'
#
loop_
_entity.id
_entity.type
_entity.pdbx_description
1 polymer ?
#
loop_
_entity_poly.entity_id
_entity_poly.type
_entity_poly.pdbx_seq_one_letter_code
_entity_poly.pdbx_strand_id
1 'polypeptide(L)'
;MCSSTPVQGLLLRDAKRRNTWCNFVMNNLEDHPTFLADIIWTDEACFSRNGMFNRQNINTWSLENPRYAVEVRHLLRWSINVWCGIFNDRLIGPVFYEGQLTGQRWSFCRM
;
A
#
# COMPACT_ATOMS: atom_id res chain seq x y z
N MET A 1 -20.78 -20.32 -5.70
CA MET A 1 -19.35 -20.64 -5.84
C MET A 1 -18.63 -19.37 -6.23
N CYS A 2 -17.75 -18.85 -5.37
CA CYS A 2 -16.93 -17.67 -5.67
C CYS A 2 -15.66 -18.18 -6.39
N SER A 3 -15.49 -17.79 -7.66
CA SER A 3 -14.29 -18.07 -8.43
C SER A 3 -13.22 -17.06 -8.01
N SER A 4 -12.20 -17.53 -7.28
CA SER A 4 -11.01 -16.75 -6.97
C SER A 4 -10.16 -16.66 -8.25
N THR A 5 -10.38 -15.64 -9.07
CA THR A 5 -9.45 -15.34 -10.15
C THR A 5 -8.15 -14.79 -9.55
N PRO A 6 -6.98 -15.41 -9.82
CA PRO A 6 -5.72 -14.87 -9.36
C PRO A 6 -5.50 -13.48 -10.00
N VAL A 7 -5.44 -12.45 -9.16
CA VAL A 7 -5.37 -11.03 -9.57
C VAL A 7 -4.01 -10.68 -10.21
N GLN A 8 -2.99 -11.51 -9.99
CA GLN A 8 -1.71 -11.48 -10.70
C GLN A 8 -1.24 -12.92 -10.94
N GLY A 9 -1.12 -13.33 -12.20
CA GLY A 9 -0.48 -14.59 -12.57
C GLY A 9 1.04 -14.44 -12.46
N LEU A 10 1.68 -15.22 -11.58
CA LEU A 10 3.14 -15.35 -11.59
C LEU A 10 3.55 -15.90 -12.95
N LEU A 11 4.37 -15.15 -13.67
CA LEU A 11 4.87 -15.59 -14.96
C LEU A 11 5.99 -16.60 -14.71
N LEU A 12 6.17 -17.56 -15.63
CA LEU A 12 7.20 -18.60 -15.49
C LEU A 12 8.62 -18.02 -15.28
N ARG A 13 8.88 -16.84 -15.84
CA ARG A 13 10.14 -16.09 -15.68
C ARG A 13 10.37 -15.53 -14.27
N ASP A 14 9.29 -15.30 -13.51
CA ASP A 14 9.38 -14.72 -12.17
C ASP A 14 9.88 -15.77 -11.17
N ALA A 15 9.56 -17.05 -11.38
CA ALA A 15 9.98 -18.15 -10.51
C ALA A 15 11.50 -18.23 -10.37
N LYS A 16 12.25 -18.16 -11.49
CA LYS A 16 13.72 -18.19 -11.46
C LYS A 16 14.29 -17.01 -10.68
N ARG A 17 13.78 -15.80 -10.92
CA ARG A 17 14.25 -14.57 -10.24
C ARG A 17 13.98 -14.62 -8.74
N ARG A 18 12.80 -15.10 -8.35
CA ARG A 18 12.43 -15.28 -6.94
C ARG A 18 13.31 -16.32 -6.26
N ASN A 19 13.58 -17.47 -6.90
CA ASN A 19 14.47 -18.49 -6.35
C ASN A 19 15.91 -17.98 -6.19
N THR A 20 16.44 -17.25 -7.19
CA THR A 20 17.76 -16.62 -7.06
C THR A 20 17.82 -15.66 -5.88
N TRP A 21 16.79 -14.84 -5.69
CA TRP A 21 16.72 -13.92 -4.54
C TRP A 21 16.64 -14.68 -3.20
N CYS A 22 15.81 -15.72 -3.09
CA CYS A 22 15.73 -16.54 -1.88
C CYS A 22 17.08 -17.17 -1.53
N ASN A 23 17.78 -17.76 -2.51
CA ASN A 23 19.10 -18.35 -2.28
C ASN A 23 20.13 -17.29 -1.85
N PHE A 24 20.08 -16.10 -2.45
CA PHE A 24 20.93 -14.98 -2.04
C PHE A 24 20.68 -14.60 -0.57
N VAL A 25 19.42 -14.44 -0.16
CA VAL A 25 19.06 -14.11 1.23
C VAL A 25 19.53 -15.22 2.19
N MET A 26 19.28 -16.48 1.86
CA MET A 26 19.68 -17.62 2.70
C MET A 26 21.20 -17.67 2.90
N ASN A 27 21.99 -17.51 1.84
CA ASN A 27 23.45 -17.51 1.96
C ASN A 27 23.96 -16.33 2.80
N ASN A 28 23.38 -15.13 2.64
CA ASN A 28 23.79 -13.98 3.46
C ASN A 28 23.40 -14.15 4.93
N LEU A 29 22.32 -14.87 5.24
CA LEU A 29 21.93 -15.17 6.61
C LEU A 29 22.85 -16.18 7.31
N GLU A 30 23.49 -17.08 6.56
CA GLU A 30 24.50 -18.00 7.11
C GLU A 30 25.73 -17.24 7.63
N ASP A 31 26.20 -16.24 6.88
CA ASP A 31 27.37 -15.44 7.24
C ASP A 31 27.04 -14.24 8.14
N HIS A 32 25.84 -13.67 7.99
CA HIS A 32 25.41 -12.44 8.66
C HIS A 32 23.98 -12.61 9.23
N PRO A 33 23.85 -13.09 10.49
CA PRO A 33 22.54 -13.36 11.10
C PRO A 33 21.60 -12.14 11.19
N THR A 34 22.14 -10.92 11.15
CA THR A 34 21.38 -9.66 11.18
C THR A 34 20.99 -9.14 9.80
N PHE A 35 21.35 -9.84 8.71
CA PHE A 35 21.19 -9.37 7.34
C PHE A 35 19.80 -8.81 7.03
N LEU A 36 18.73 -9.48 7.48
CA LEU A 36 17.36 -9.01 7.26
C LEU A 36 17.00 -7.74 8.04
N ALA A 37 17.58 -7.56 9.24
CA ALA A 37 17.37 -6.38 10.07
C ALA A 37 18.13 -5.16 9.51
N ASP A 38 19.23 -5.41 8.78
CA ASP A 38 20.04 -4.40 8.12
C ASP A 38 19.47 -3.94 6.77
N ILE A 39 18.41 -4.60 6.26
CA ILE A 39 17.66 -4.16 5.08
C ILE A 39 16.64 -3.09 5.45
N ILE A 40 16.63 -1.98 4.70
CA ILE A 40 15.55 -1.01 4.73
C ILE A 40 14.45 -1.48 3.76
N TRP A 41 13.30 -1.86 4.32
CA TRP A 41 12.11 -2.23 3.56
C TRP A 41 11.29 -0.98 3.27
N THR A 42 10.86 -0.74 2.04
CA THR A 42 10.06 0.43 1.69
C THR A 42 8.91 0.05 0.79
N ASP A 43 7.75 0.68 0.96
CA ASP A 43 6.61 0.49 0.06
C ASP A 43 5.75 1.76 -0.03
N GLU A 44 4.87 1.78 -1.03
CA GLU A 44 3.92 2.85 -1.27
C GLU A 44 2.49 2.31 -1.20
N ALA A 45 1.63 2.95 -0.40
CA ALA A 45 0.23 2.61 -0.27
C ALA A 45 -0.66 3.79 -0.71
N CYS A 46 -1.67 3.51 -1.54
CA CYS A 46 -2.68 4.48 -1.93
C CYS A 46 -3.98 4.26 -1.16
N PHE A 47 -4.40 5.23 -0.36
CA PHE A 47 -5.70 5.24 0.30
C PHE A 47 -6.63 6.18 -0.47
N SER A 48 -7.72 5.64 -1.03
CA SER A 48 -8.73 6.44 -1.71
C SER A 48 -10.12 6.17 -1.17
N ARG A 49 -10.97 7.20 -1.17
CA ARG A 49 -12.39 7.09 -0.79
C ARG A 49 -13.23 6.26 -1.79
N ASN A 50 -12.64 5.74 -2.85
CA ASN A 50 -13.33 4.92 -3.86
C ASN A 50 -13.28 3.42 -3.55
N GLY A 51 -12.58 3.02 -2.48
CA GLY A 51 -12.61 1.66 -1.97
C GLY A 51 -13.97 1.35 -1.37
N MET A 52 -14.39 0.10 -1.50
CA MET A 52 -15.64 -0.49 -1.05
C MET A 52 -15.80 -0.38 0.48
N PHE A 53 -16.00 0.82 1.02
CA PHE A 53 -16.49 1.02 2.37
C PHE A 53 -17.88 0.40 2.43
N ASN A 54 -18.11 -0.47 3.42
CA ASN A 54 -19.44 -0.98 3.71
C ASN A 54 -20.35 0.24 3.95
N ARG A 55 -21.21 0.57 2.97
CA ARG A 55 -22.14 1.71 3.02
C ARG A 55 -23.06 1.65 4.24
N GLN A 56 -23.14 0.49 4.90
CA GLN A 56 -23.86 0.27 6.16
C GLN A 56 -23.14 0.83 7.41
N ASN A 57 -21.86 1.20 7.33
CA ASN A 57 -21.11 1.79 8.46
C ASN A 57 -21.05 3.32 8.43
N ILE A 58 -21.68 3.97 7.45
CA ILE A 58 -21.87 5.43 7.46
C ILE A 58 -23.15 5.70 8.25
N ASN A 59 -23.04 5.72 9.58
CA ASN A 59 -24.15 6.13 10.42
C ASN A 59 -24.09 7.64 10.63
N THR A 60 -25.01 8.37 10.00
CA THR A 60 -25.13 9.81 10.16
C THR A 60 -26.21 10.07 11.21
N TRP A 61 -25.80 10.28 12.46
CA TRP A 61 -26.75 10.63 13.51
C TRP A 61 -27.22 12.07 13.31
N SER A 62 -28.52 12.25 13.05
CA SER A 62 -29.18 13.55 13.03
C SER A 62 -30.48 13.45 13.85
N LEU A 63 -30.83 14.52 14.57
CA LEU A 63 -31.99 14.52 15.47
C LEU A 63 -33.32 14.65 14.72
N GLU A 64 -33.29 15.19 13.49
CA GLU A 64 -34.45 15.28 12.58
C GLU A 64 -34.07 14.70 11.22
N ASN A 65 -34.97 13.90 10.63
CA ASN A 65 -34.80 13.31 9.30
C ASN A 65 -34.77 14.43 8.25
N PRO A 66 -33.60 14.74 7.63
CA PRO A 66 -33.57 15.76 6.61
C PRO A 66 -34.22 15.15 5.37
N ARG A 67 -35.47 15.52 5.08
CA ARG A 67 -36.20 15.18 3.84
C ARG A 67 -35.59 15.89 2.61
N TYR A 68 -34.27 15.93 2.54
CA TYR A 68 -33.51 16.35 1.39
C TYR A 68 -32.70 15.13 0.96
N ALA A 69 -33.08 14.54 -0.16
CA ALA A 69 -32.12 13.85 -0.99
C ALA A 69 -31.07 14.91 -1.37
N VAL A 70 -30.04 15.04 -0.54
CA VAL A 70 -28.86 15.80 -0.91
C VAL A 70 -28.33 15.05 -2.13
N GLU A 71 -28.42 15.66 -3.31
CA GLU A 71 -27.52 15.31 -4.39
C GLU A 71 -26.11 15.50 -3.85
N VAL A 72 -25.54 14.44 -3.28
CA VAL A 72 -24.15 14.42 -2.88
C VAL A 72 -23.41 14.40 -4.20
N ARG A 73 -23.17 15.59 -4.74
CA ARG A 73 -22.34 15.82 -5.92
C ARG A 73 -21.07 15.00 -5.72
N HIS A 74 -20.96 13.97 -6.55
CA HIS A 74 -19.92 12.97 -6.57
C HIS A 74 -18.54 13.58 -6.89
N LEU A 75 -17.93 14.44 -6.07
CA LEU A 75 -16.75 15.21 -6.54
C LEU A 75 -15.64 15.56 -5.52
N LEU A 76 -15.52 14.87 -4.38
CA LEU A 76 -14.21 14.81 -3.71
C LEU A 76 -13.67 13.39 -3.76
N ARG A 77 -13.18 13.03 -4.95
CA ARG A 77 -12.33 11.87 -5.16
C ARG A 77 -10.94 12.21 -4.62
N TRP A 78 -10.77 12.14 -3.30
CA TRP A 78 -9.45 12.25 -2.71
C TRP A 78 -8.78 10.88 -2.66
N SER A 79 -7.49 10.88 -2.98
CA SER A 79 -6.58 9.77 -2.79
C SER A 79 -5.31 10.32 -2.18
N ILE A 80 -4.88 9.74 -1.07
CA ILE A 80 -3.62 10.05 -0.43
C ILE A 80 -2.69 8.87 -0.64
N ASN A 81 -1.46 9.16 -1.06
CA ASN A 81 -0.41 8.16 -1.15
C ASN A 81 0.50 8.32 0.05
N VAL A 82 0.97 7.19 0.57
CA VAL A 82 1.84 7.11 1.72
C VAL A 82 3.04 6.28 1.31
N TRP A 83 4.22 6.86 1.42
CA TRP A 83 5.47 6.09 1.43
C TRP A 83 5.85 5.79 2.86
N CYS A 84 6.35 4.60 3.14
CA CYS A 84 6.93 4.30 4.44
C CYS A 84 8.06 3.28 4.33
N GLY A 85 9.06 3.45 5.20
CA GLY A 85 10.16 2.51 5.38
C GLY A 85 10.07 1.75 6.70
N ILE A 86 10.66 0.58 6.77
CA ILE A 86 10.92 -0.19 8.00
C ILE A 86 12.40 -0.56 8.02
N PHE A 87 13.07 -0.23 9.11
CA PHE A 87 14.47 -0.59 9.34
C PHE A 87 14.65 -1.07 10.76
N ASN A 88 15.23 -2.26 10.94
CA ASN A 88 15.48 -2.86 12.26
C ASN A 88 14.26 -2.75 13.21
N ASP A 89 13.10 -3.23 12.75
CA ASP A 89 11.79 -3.17 13.42
C ASP A 89 11.26 -1.77 13.77
N ARG A 90 11.87 -0.72 13.22
CA ARG A 90 11.43 0.67 13.42
C ARG A 90 10.82 1.23 12.15
N LEU A 91 9.70 1.93 12.33
CA LEU A 91 9.06 2.65 11.25
C LEU A 91 9.88 3.89 10.90
N ILE A 92 10.33 3.96 9.65
CA ILE A 92 10.87 5.18 9.05
C ILE A 92 9.70 5.85 8.34
N GLY A 93 9.14 6.87 9.00
CA GLY A 93 8.30 7.94 8.45
C GLY A 93 7.19 7.53 7.48
N PRO A 94 5.91 7.77 7.80
CA PRO A 94 4.89 7.91 6.76
C PRO A 94 5.05 9.27 6.09
N VAL A 95 5.44 9.27 4.81
CA VAL A 95 5.47 10.48 3.98
C VAL A 95 4.18 10.51 3.16
N PHE A 96 3.33 11.47 3.49
CA PHE A 96 2.04 11.67 2.84
C PHE A 96 2.16 12.64 1.67
N TYR A 97 1.55 12.30 0.54
CA TYR A 97 1.42 13.21 -0.58
C TYR A 97 0.15 12.95 -1.40
N GLU A 98 -0.31 14.01 -2.06
CA GLU A 98 -1.51 13.99 -2.89
C GLU A 98 -1.14 13.80 -4.39
N GLY A 99 -1.93 12.98 -5.09
CA GLY A 99 -1.75 12.69 -6.51
C GLY A 99 -0.73 11.57 -6.80
N GLN A 100 -0.58 11.20 -8.07
CA GLN A 100 0.28 10.07 -8.48
C GLN A 100 1.77 10.37 -8.25
N LEU A 101 2.53 9.32 -7.94
CA LEU A 101 4.00 9.38 -7.97
C LEU A 101 4.47 9.57 -9.40
N THR A 102 5.03 10.74 -9.67
CA THR A 102 5.85 10.96 -10.85
C THR A 102 7.32 10.69 -10.49
N GLY A 103 8.14 10.26 -11.45
CA GLY A 103 9.56 9.97 -11.21
C GLY A 103 10.37 11.13 -10.61
N GLN A 104 9.87 12.37 -10.69
CA GLN A 104 10.45 13.55 -10.05
C GLN A 104 10.20 13.60 -8.53
N ARG A 105 9.08 13.05 -8.03
CA ARG A 105 8.72 12.99 -6.60
C ARG A 105 9.43 11.85 -5.85
N TRP A 106 9.96 10.88 -6.59
CA TRP A 106 10.79 9.77 -6.04
C TRP A 106 12.05 10.24 -5.31
N SER A 107 12.52 11.46 -5.56
CA SER A 107 13.70 12.02 -4.88
C SER A 107 13.53 12.11 -3.36
N PHE A 108 12.30 12.22 -2.85
CA PHE A 108 12.01 12.17 -1.41
C PHE A 108 11.97 10.74 -0.84
N CYS A 109 11.83 9.73 -1.70
CA CYS A 109 11.76 8.30 -1.32
C CYS A 109 13.11 7.59 -1.47
N ARG A 110 14.17 8.31 -1.88
CA ARG A 110 15.56 7.84 -1.85
C ARG A 110 16.19 8.25 -0.53
N MET A 111 16.27 7.31 0.41
CA MET A 111 17.30 7.34 1.47
C MET A 111 18.63 6.86 0.94
#